data_AF-A0A7M3NIZ7-F1
#
_entry.id   AF-A0A7M3NIZ7-F1
#
_cell.length_a   1.000
_cell.length_b   1.000
_cell.length_c   1.000
_cell.angle_alpha   90.00
_cell.angle_beta   90.00
_cell.angle_gamma   90.00
#
_symmetry.space_group_name_H-M   'P 1'
#
loop_
_entity.id
_entity.type
_entity.pdbx_description
1 polymer ?
#
loop_
_entity_poly.entity_id
_entity_poly.type
_entity_poly.pdbx_seq_one_letter_code
_entity_poly.pdbx_strand_id
1 'polypeptide(L)'
;TTPLTLPTYAFQHQRYWLDAVGAPADAAGLGLLPVEHPILGASLSVASGGEQLFTSRVSLQAHSWLADHVVLGGTLLPGTAFIEFVARAGEQVGAGRVENLTLSAPLVLPERGGVQLQVVVAEPDGGGRRTVEIYSRPEQALQALQALQAGEVPWTLNARGTLAPADAVDGESLTVWPPAGAREVSLDGAYERLDKLGYAYGPAFRGLKRAWHGDDGDMFAEVVLPDGPNTDAGRYLLHPALLDAALHTLLPGVVDPDRQALVPFGWEGVTFHAVGADTVRVRFSLDTPDTVGITVADAVGAPVATIESLSLRPLSKDALRTATATATTDGLYTVHWKPIPTPTPAPDAHAGGASEVLDIVSGDRTPREVTRDTLHAVQQFLTDDTKQNTTLLVITHGAIAVGNEDITDLPAAAVTGLIRTAQTENPGRIILADTPT
;
A
#
# COMPACT_ATOMS: atom_id res chain seq x y z
N THR A 1 30.84 68.93 3.38
CA THR A 1 29.46 69.21 3.82
C THR A 1 28.72 67.89 3.88
N THR A 2 28.45 67.39 5.09
CA THR A 2 27.71 66.14 5.29
C THR A 2 26.22 66.44 5.08
N PRO A 3 25.51 65.70 4.21
CA PRO A 3 24.09 65.96 3.96
C PRO A 3 23.28 65.70 5.24
N LEU A 4 22.44 66.66 5.60
CA LEU A 4 21.57 66.59 6.78
C LEU A 4 20.36 65.73 6.43
N THR A 5 20.18 64.63 7.15
CA THR A 5 19.04 63.72 6.96
C THR A 5 17.77 64.38 7.49
N LEU A 6 16.79 64.62 6.61
CA LEU A 6 15.48 65.14 6.99
C LEU A 6 14.48 63.97 7.17
N PRO A 7 13.49 64.11 8.08
CA PRO A 7 12.43 63.12 8.23
C PRO A 7 11.70 62.89 6.91
N THR A 8 11.35 61.64 6.63
CA THR A 8 10.53 61.30 5.47
C THR A 8 9.11 61.85 5.61
N TYR A 9 8.37 61.88 4.51
CA TYR A 9 6.97 62.29 4.48
C TYR A 9 6.15 61.57 5.56
N ALA A 10 5.38 62.33 6.33
CA ALA A 10 4.53 61.79 7.39
C ALA A 10 3.30 61.12 6.77
N PHE A 11 3.43 59.84 6.41
CA PHE A 11 2.31 59.06 5.94
C PHE A 11 1.19 59.04 6.98
N GLN A 12 -0.04 59.20 6.52
CA GLN A 12 -1.22 59.05 7.37
C GLN A 12 -1.49 57.56 7.53
N HIS A 13 -1.07 56.98 8.66
CA HIS A 13 -1.12 55.53 8.92
C HIS A 13 -2.56 55.06 9.23
N GLN A 14 -3.46 55.18 8.25
CA GLN A 14 -4.77 54.54 8.32
C GLN A 14 -4.70 53.13 7.73
N ARG A 15 -5.20 52.16 8.50
CA ARG A 15 -5.23 50.75 8.12
C ARG A 15 -6.38 50.53 7.14
N TYR A 16 -6.07 50.43 5.86
CA TYR A 16 -7.02 50.08 4.79
C TYR A 16 -6.82 48.62 4.36
N TRP A 17 -7.17 47.69 5.25
CA TRP A 17 -7.22 46.25 4.94
C TRP A 17 -8.68 45.80 4.93
N LEU A 18 -9.02 44.87 4.02
CA LEU A 18 -10.29 44.15 4.07
C LEU A 18 -10.24 43.18 5.25
N ASP A 19 -10.96 43.48 6.33
CA ASP A 19 -11.19 42.53 7.41
C ASP A 19 -12.22 41.50 6.92
N ALA A 20 -11.75 40.45 6.24
CA ALA A 20 -12.58 39.29 5.99
C ALA A 20 -12.98 38.70 7.35
N VAL A 21 -14.28 38.63 7.64
CA VAL A 21 -14.80 37.79 8.73
C VAL A 21 -14.50 36.35 8.30
N GLY A 22 -13.35 35.83 8.74
CA GLY A 22 -12.79 34.59 8.23
C GLY A 22 -13.71 33.41 8.53
N ALA A 23 -14.02 32.62 7.49
CA ALA A 23 -14.51 31.27 7.70
C ALA A 23 -13.45 30.47 8.48
N PRO A 24 -13.86 29.52 9.33
CA PRO A 24 -12.90 28.66 10.02
C PRO A 24 -11.97 27.97 9.02
N ALA A 25 -10.66 28.18 9.18
CA ALA A 25 -9.63 27.78 8.21
C ALA A 25 -8.62 26.76 8.79
N ASP A 26 -8.60 26.60 10.11
CA ASP A 26 -7.76 25.64 10.83
C ASP A 26 -8.62 24.62 11.60
N ALA A 27 -7.97 23.58 12.14
CA ALA A 27 -8.65 22.51 12.86
C ALA A 27 -9.53 23.06 14.00
N ALA A 28 -8.99 23.98 14.81
CA ALA A 28 -9.68 24.56 15.95
C ALA A 28 -10.94 25.35 15.53
N GLY A 29 -10.84 26.17 14.48
CA GLY A 29 -11.98 26.90 13.93
C GLY A 29 -13.09 25.97 13.42
N LEU A 30 -12.74 24.78 12.92
CA LEU A 30 -13.67 23.76 12.45
C LEU A 30 -14.24 22.89 13.60
N GLY A 31 -13.89 23.18 14.86
CA GLY A 31 -14.33 22.39 16.02
C GLY A 31 -13.57 21.07 16.19
N LEU A 32 -12.42 20.92 15.52
CA LEU A 32 -11.52 19.78 15.63
C LEU A 32 -10.36 20.12 16.58
N LEU A 33 -9.72 19.10 17.14
CA LEU A 33 -8.50 19.26 17.92
C LEU A 33 -7.27 19.17 17.00
N PRO A 34 -6.33 20.13 17.02
CA PRO A 34 -5.09 19.99 16.28
C PRO A 34 -4.25 18.84 16.84
N VAL A 35 -3.58 18.10 15.96
CA VAL A 35 -2.65 17.03 16.34
C VAL A 35 -1.22 17.55 16.18
N GLU A 36 -0.40 17.42 17.22
CA GLU A 36 1.02 17.77 17.14
C GLU A 36 1.79 16.67 16.40
N HIS A 37 1.65 16.63 15.08
CA HIS A 37 2.33 15.68 14.22
C HIS A 37 2.48 16.27 12.81
N PRO A 38 3.56 15.99 12.05
CA PRO A 38 3.76 16.64 10.75
C PRO A 38 2.76 16.23 9.66
N ILE A 39 2.21 15.01 9.71
CA ILE A 39 1.22 14.49 8.76
C ILE A 39 -0.22 14.49 9.31
N LEU A 40 -0.49 13.79 10.43
CA LEU A 40 -1.78 13.85 11.13
C LEU A 40 -2.11 15.30 11.55
N GLY A 41 -3.21 15.85 11.03
CA GLY A 41 -3.50 17.27 11.16
C GLY A 41 -4.53 17.61 12.22
N ALA A 42 -5.59 16.79 12.34
CA ALA A 42 -6.69 17.07 13.26
C ALA A 42 -7.32 15.78 13.78
N SER A 43 -7.90 15.84 14.98
CA SER A 43 -8.69 14.78 15.58
C SER A 43 -10.07 15.26 16.05
N LEU A 44 -11.00 14.31 16.13
CA LEU A 44 -12.39 14.51 16.54
C LEU A 44 -12.87 13.27 17.29
N SER A 45 -13.54 13.48 18.42
CA SER A 45 -14.30 12.42 19.07
C SER A 45 -15.71 12.35 18.48
N VAL A 46 -16.11 11.18 17.99
CA VAL A 46 -17.41 10.95 17.35
C VAL A 46 -18.49 10.79 18.42
N ALA A 47 -19.43 11.73 18.48
CA ALA A 47 -20.42 11.81 19.55
C ALA A 47 -21.35 10.58 19.66
N SER A 48 -21.58 9.86 18.56
CA SER A 48 -22.52 8.73 18.52
C SER A 48 -21.95 7.39 19.00
N GLY A 49 -20.63 7.24 19.10
CA GLY A 49 -20.02 5.93 19.33
C GLY A 49 -18.62 5.94 19.94
N GLY A 50 -18.19 7.06 20.55
CA GLY A 50 -16.96 7.20 21.35
C GLY A 50 -15.64 6.89 20.62
N GLU A 51 -15.70 6.65 19.32
CA GLU A 51 -14.56 6.52 18.42
C GLU A 51 -13.83 7.87 18.31
N GLN A 52 -12.51 7.80 18.17
CA GLN A 52 -11.67 8.94 17.84
C GLN A 52 -11.24 8.84 16.39
N LEU A 53 -11.53 9.87 15.61
CA LEU A 53 -11.14 10.01 14.23
C LEU A 53 -9.97 10.99 14.12
N PHE A 54 -8.90 10.58 13.46
CA PHE A 54 -7.80 11.45 13.06
C PHE A 54 -7.86 11.62 11.55
N THR A 55 -7.63 12.84 11.07
CA THR A 55 -7.71 13.17 9.65
C THR A 55 -6.48 13.91 9.19
N SER A 56 -6.08 13.65 7.95
CA SER A 56 -5.01 14.39 7.29
C SER A 56 -5.13 14.33 5.78
N ARG A 57 -4.26 15.11 5.13
CA ARG A 57 -4.07 15.10 3.69
C ARG A 57 -2.59 14.88 3.40
N VAL A 58 -2.26 13.77 2.76
CA VAL A 58 -0.89 13.40 2.39
C VAL A 58 -0.64 13.80 0.94
N SER A 59 0.48 14.48 0.68
CA SER A 59 0.91 14.82 -0.68
C SER A 59 2.42 14.97 -0.76
N LEU A 60 3.00 14.68 -1.93
CA LEU A 60 4.43 14.85 -2.18
C LEU A 60 4.87 16.32 -2.11
N GLN A 61 3.96 17.27 -2.37
CA GLN A 61 4.24 18.70 -2.24
C GLN A 61 4.41 19.14 -0.78
N ALA A 62 3.61 18.58 0.13
CA ALA A 62 3.70 18.90 1.55
C ALA A 62 4.85 18.15 2.24
N HIS A 63 5.10 16.90 1.82
CA HIS A 63 6.09 16.01 2.40
C HIS A 63 6.99 15.45 1.31
N SER A 64 7.98 16.25 0.88
CA SER A 64 8.83 15.92 -0.27
C SER A 64 9.65 14.64 -0.10
N TRP A 65 10.00 14.29 1.15
CA TRP A 65 10.73 13.06 1.43
C TRP A 65 9.95 11.81 1.02
N LEU A 66 8.60 11.85 0.98
CA LEU A 66 7.80 10.71 0.53
C LEU A 66 8.03 10.34 -0.94
N ALA A 67 8.52 11.28 -1.77
CA ALA A 67 8.84 11.01 -3.17
C ALA A 67 10.00 10.02 -3.33
N ASP A 68 10.82 9.87 -2.29
CA ASP A 68 12.01 9.03 -2.29
C ASP A 68 11.71 7.57 -1.88
N HIS A 69 10.45 7.21 -1.59
CA HIS A 69 10.06 5.82 -1.34
C HIS A 69 9.37 5.21 -2.55
N VAL A 70 10.18 4.73 -3.50
CA VAL A 70 9.71 4.12 -4.74
C VAL A 70 9.99 2.62 -4.73
N VAL A 71 8.93 1.83 -4.87
CA VAL A 71 9.01 0.37 -4.98
C VAL A 71 8.30 -0.07 -6.26
N LEU A 72 9.00 -0.86 -7.08
CA LEU A 72 8.57 -1.34 -8.41
C LEU A 72 7.99 -0.21 -9.30
N GLY A 73 8.56 0.99 -9.21
CA GLY A 73 8.19 2.16 -10.00
C GLY A 73 7.00 2.97 -9.47
N GLY A 74 6.37 2.57 -8.35
CA GLY A 74 5.32 3.36 -7.69
C GLY A 74 5.84 4.08 -6.45
N THR A 75 5.48 5.36 -6.27
CA THR A 75 5.72 6.09 -5.02
C THR A 75 4.70 5.65 -3.98
N LEU A 76 5.19 5.00 -2.92
CA LEU A 76 4.33 4.42 -1.89
C LEU A 76 4.57 5.13 -0.56
N LEU A 77 3.50 5.27 0.22
CA LEU A 77 3.68 5.53 1.65
C LEU A 77 4.38 4.32 2.28
N PRO A 78 5.51 4.51 2.99
CA PRO A 78 6.24 3.39 3.61
C PRO A 78 5.40 2.73 4.71
N GLY A 79 5.60 1.43 4.91
CA GLY A 79 4.92 0.66 5.95
C GLY A 79 5.10 1.25 7.35
N THR A 80 6.27 1.83 7.60
CA THR A 80 6.67 2.49 8.86
C THR A 80 5.85 3.75 9.16
N ALA A 81 5.30 4.43 8.15
CA ALA A 81 4.43 5.58 8.38
C ALA A 81 3.07 5.18 8.97
N PHE A 82 2.54 4.00 8.63
CA PHE A 82 1.33 3.51 9.26
C PHE A 82 1.54 3.25 10.76
N ILE A 83 2.69 2.71 11.14
CA ILE A 83 3.05 2.49 12.55
C ILE A 83 3.15 3.81 13.30
N GLU A 84 3.84 4.79 12.72
CA GLU A 84 3.93 6.15 13.29
C GLU A 84 2.53 6.75 13.53
N PHE A 85 1.62 6.65 12.54
CA PHE A 85 0.26 7.19 12.67
C PHE A 85 -0.55 6.49 13.77
N VAL A 86 -0.49 5.15 13.80
CA VAL A 86 -1.23 4.35 14.78
C VAL A 86 -0.70 4.59 16.18
N ALA A 87 0.62 4.60 16.38
CA ALA A 87 1.24 4.85 17.67
C ALA A 87 0.93 6.26 18.18
N ARG A 88 1.04 7.29 17.32
CA ARG A 88 0.71 8.67 17.69
C ARG A 88 -0.76 8.85 18.04
N ALA A 89 -1.66 8.22 17.29
CA ALA A 89 -3.08 8.19 17.62
C ALA A 89 -3.33 7.47 18.96
N GLY A 90 -2.61 6.39 19.22
CA GLY A 90 -2.64 5.61 20.45
C GLY A 90 -2.25 6.42 21.70
N GLU A 91 -1.15 7.19 21.63
CA GLU A 91 -0.74 8.08 22.73
C GLU A 91 -1.85 9.06 23.12
N GLN A 92 -2.54 9.66 22.14
CA GLN A 92 -3.58 10.65 22.38
C GLN A 92 -4.86 10.06 23.03
N VAL A 93 -5.04 8.73 22.96
CA VAL A 93 -6.19 8.02 23.57
C VAL A 93 -5.80 7.15 24.77
N GLY A 94 -4.55 7.22 25.23
CA GLY A 94 -4.03 6.44 26.35
C GLY A 94 -3.79 4.95 26.03
N ALA A 95 -3.65 4.60 24.76
CA ALA A 95 -3.35 3.24 24.28
C ALA A 95 -2.07 3.26 23.43
N GLY A 96 -0.94 3.60 24.06
CA GLY A 96 0.34 3.88 23.39
C GLY A 96 1.11 2.66 22.86
N ARG A 97 0.68 1.43 23.16
CA ARG A 97 1.28 0.21 22.61
C ARG A 97 0.50 -0.24 21.38
N VAL A 98 1.17 -0.43 20.25
CA VAL A 98 0.59 -1.11 19.09
C VAL A 98 0.74 -2.60 19.33
N GLU A 99 -0.33 -3.25 19.78
CA GLU A 99 -0.30 -4.69 20.05
C GLU A 99 -0.12 -5.48 18.77
N ASN A 100 -0.87 -5.11 17.72
CA ASN A 100 -0.66 -5.62 16.37
C ASN A 100 -1.11 -4.60 15.31
N LEU A 101 -0.50 -4.65 14.13
CA LEU A 101 -0.93 -3.93 12.94
C LEU A 101 -0.66 -4.75 11.68
N THR A 102 -1.68 -4.97 10.86
CA THR A 102 -1.57 -5.65 9.57
C THR A 102 -1.83 -4.68 8.42
N LEU A 103 -0.92 -4.64 7.44
CA LEU A 103 -1.10 -3.89 6.21
C LEU A 103 -2.03 -4.65 5.27
N SER A 104 -3.15 -4.01 4.91
CA SER A 104 -4.22 -4.59 4.08
C SER A 104 -4.06 -4.21 2.61
N ALA A 105 -3.71 -2.95 2.31
CA ALA A 105 -3.48 -2.46 0.96
C ALA A 105 -2.43 -1.34 0.95
N PRO A 106 -1.49 -1.34 -0.01
CA PRO A 106 -0.51 -0.26 -0.13
C PRO A 106 -1.21 1.06 -0.46
N LEU A 107 -0.63 2.17 0.02
CA LEU A 107 -1.09 3.52 -0.29
C LEU A 107 -0.15 4.13 -1.32
N VAL A 108 -0.63 4.25 -2.56
CA VAL A 108 0.11 4.88 -3.66
C VAL A 108 -0.12 6.40 -3.59
N LEU A 109 0.98 7.17 -3.64
CA LEU A 109 0.93 8.63 -3.62
C LEU A 109 0.96 9.17 -5.05
N PRO A 110 -0.03 9.97 -5.47
CA PRO A 110 -0.03 10.54 -6.80
C PRO A 110 1.04 11.63 -6.93
N GLU A 111 1.61 11.77 -8.12
CA GLU A 111 2.60 12.82 -8.42
C GLU A 111 2.06 14.24 -8.20
N ARG A 112 0.74 14.42 -8.35
CA ARG A 112 0.03 15.69 -8.16
C ARG A 112 -1.18 15.52 -7.26
N GLY A 113 -1.59 16.56 -6.56
CA GLY A 113 -2.73 16.48 -5.64
C GLY A 113 -2.35 15.76 -4.35
N GLY A 114 -3.34 15.18 -3.66
CA GLY A 114 -3.13 14.49 -2.41
C GLY A 114 -4.09 13.33 -2.19
N VAL A 115 -3.90 12.69 -1.05
CA VAL A 115 -4.71 11.58 -0.56
C VAL A 115 -5.27 11.99 0.79
N GLN A 116 -6.59 11.92 0.93
CA GLN A 116 -7.24 12.04 2.23
C GLN A 116 -6.95 10.77 3.03
N LEU A 117 -6.59 10.93 4.31
CA LEU A 117 -6.28 9.83 5.21
C LEU A 117 -7.13 9.96 6.47
N GLN A 118 -7.68 8.83 6.92
CA GLN A 118 -8.41 8.71 8.18
C GLN A 118 -7.79 7.61 9.02
N VAL A 119 -7.52 7.89 10.29
CA VAL A 119 -7.23 6.88 11.31
C VAL A 119 -8.41 6.82 12.25
N VAL A 120 -9.09 5.68 12.29
CA VAL A 120 -10.26 5.44 13.14
C VAL A 120 -9.80 4.61 14.32
N VAL A 121 -9.97 5.12 15.53
CA VAL A 121 -9.68 4.41 16.77
C VAL A 121 -10.98 4.19 17.52
N ALA A 122 -11.34 2.92 17.70
CA ALA A 122 -12.59 2.53 18.36
C ALA A 122 -12.61 2.89 19.86
N GLU A 123 -13.80 2.79 20.46
CA GLU A 123 -13.96 2.77 21.92
C GLU A 123 -13.10 1.68 22.57
N PRO A 124 -12.66 1.88 23.82
CA PRO A 124 -11.90 0.87 24.53
C PRO A 124 -12.82 -0.29 24.91
N ASP A 125 -12.31 -1.52 24.78
CA ASP A 125 -12.93 -2.68 25.41
C ASP A 125 -12.74 -2.64 26.94
N GLY A 126 -13.26 -3.68 27.64
CA GLY A 126 -13.14 -3.77 29.10
C GLY A 126 -11.70 -3.81 29.63
N GLY A 127 -10.70 -4.08 28.78
CA GLY A 127 -9.28 -4.08 29.10
C GLY A 127 -8.54 -2.82 28.62
N GLY A 128 -9.24 -1.83 28.06
CA GLY A 128 -8.62 -0.63 27.52
C GLY A 128 -8.04 -0.79 26.11
N ARG A 129 -8.20 -1.95 25.47
CA ARG A 129 -7.72 -2.20 24.10
C ARG A 129 -8.67 -1.58 23.10
N ARG A 130 -8.14 -1.10 21.98
CA ARG A 130 -8.90 -0.38 20.96
C ARG A 130 -8.57 -0.91 19.58
N THR A 131 -9.58 -1.22 18.78
CA THR A 131 -9.37 -1.46 17.35
C THR A 131 -8.93 -0.17 16.67
N VAL A 132 -8.00 -0.27 15.72
CA VAL A 132 -7.55 0.85 14.89
C VAL A 132 -7.56 0.48 13.43
N GLU A 133 -8.03 1.39 12.57
CA GLU A 133 -8.07 1.22 11.12
C GLU A 133 -7.58 2.48 10.41
N ILE A 134 -6.83 2.31 9.34
CA ILE A 134 -6.35 3.41 8.49
C ILE A 134 -6.99 3.28 7.11
N TYR A 135 -7.67 4.35 6.71
CA TYR A 135 -8.31 4.47 5.41
C TYR A 135 -7.69 5.59 4.59
N SER A 136 -7.69 5.42 3.28
CA SER A 136 -7.29 6.47 2.35
C SER A 136 -8.21 6.61 1.15
N ARG A 137 -8.19 7.82 0.57
CA ARG A 137 -8.97 8.16 -0.61
C ARG A 137 -8.26 9.24 -1.45
N PRO A 138 -7.90 8.97 -2.72
CA PRO A 138 -7.28 9.96 -3.58
C PRO A 138 -8.19 11.16 -3.89
N GLU A 139 -7.66 12.39 -3.86
CA GLU A 139 -8.44 13.61 -4.16
C GLU A 139 -8.82 13.73 -5.63
N GLN A 140 -7.97 13.24 -6.54
CA GLN A 140 -8.22 13.32 -7.99
C GLN A 140 -9.46 12.52 -8.39
N ALA A 141 -9.61 11.32 -7.82
CA ALA A 141 -10.81 10.51 -8.00
C ALA A 141 -12.07 11.25 -7.53
N LEU A 142 -11.97 12.02 -6.44
CA LEU A 142 -13.09 12.80 -5.90
C LEU A 142 -13.48 13.94 -6.86
N GLN A 143 -12.49 14.64 -7.43
CA GLN A 143 -12.71 15.70 -8.40
C GLN A 143 -13.33 15.17 -9.70
N ALA A 144 -12.85 14.02 -10.19
CA ALA A 144 -13.39 13.39 -11.40
C ALA A 144 -14.85 12.93 -11.22
N LEU A 145 -15.19 12.27 -10.10
CA LEU A 145 -16.57 11.84 -9.86
C LEU A 145 -17.52 13.02 -9.60
N GLN A 146 -17.06 14.07 -8.91
CA GLN A 146 -17.82 15.31 -8.77
C GLN A 146 -18.13 15.96 -10.12
N ALA A 147 -17.15 15.99 -11.03
CA ALA A 147 -17.34 16.49 -12.39
C ALA A 147 -18.33 15.65 -13.22
N LEU A 148 -18.40 14.34 -12.96
CA LEU A 148 -19.29 13.39 -13.63
C LEU A 148 -20.67 13.24 -12.96
N GLN A 149 -20.94 13.94 -11.84
CA GLN A 149 -22.12 13.70 -10.98
C GLN A 149 -22.31 12.22 -10.61
N ALA A 150 -21.22 11.46 -10.56
CA ALA A 150 -21.21 10.06 -10.22
C ALA A 150 -21.15 9.88 -8.68
N GLY A 151 -21.35 8.64 -8.20
CA GLY A 151 -21.35 8.31 -6.76
C GLY A 151 -20.04 8.64 -6.03
N GLU A 152 -19.98 8.36 -4.73
CA GLU A 152 -18.78 8.60 -3.92
C GLU A 152 -17.60 7.68 -4.30
N VAL A 153 -16.38 8.22 -4.28
CA VAL A 153 -15.16 7.39 -4.33
C VAL A 153 -15.10 6.59 -3.02
N PRO A 154 -15.00 5.25 -3.06
CA PRO A 154 -14.90 4.44 -1.85
C PRO A 154 -13.56 4.68 -1.14
N TRP A 155 -13.58 4.59 0.17
CA TRP A 155 -12.37 4.54 0.99
C TRP A 155 -11.67 3.18 0.81
N THR A 156 -10.35 3.19 0.79
CA THR A 156 -9.52 1.97 0.80
C THR A 156 -9.01 1.73 2.21
N LEU A 157 -9.23 0.53 2.76
CA LEU A 157 -8.61 0.11 4.03
C LEU A 157 -7.13 -0.24 3.77
N ASN A 158 -6.23 0.55 4.34
CA ASN A 158 -4.79 0.36 4.16
C ASN A 158 -4.15 -0.46 5.27
N ALA A 159 -4.59 -0.28 6.52
CA ALA A 159 -4.06 -1.00 7.66
C ALA A 159 -5.14 -1.18 8.74
N ARG A 160 -5.04 -2.25 9.52
CA ARG A 160 -5.92 -2.49 10.68
C ARG A 160 -5.16 -3.20 11.78
N GLY A 161 -5.55 -2.98 13.03
CA GLY A 161 -4.84 -3.55 14.17
C GLY A 161 -5.52 -3.31 15.50
N THR A 162 -4.74 -3.47 16.56
CA THR A 162 -5.18 -3.26 17.94
C THR A 162 -4.14 -2.45 18.70
N LEU A 163 -4.62 -1.43 19.39
CA LEU A 163 -3.88 -0.64 20.37
C LEU A 163 -4.20 -1.17 21.77
N ALA A 164 -3.21 -1.15 22.65
CA ALA A 164 -3.34 -1.50 24.05
C ALA A 164 -2.75 -0.38 24.92
N PRO A 165 -3.18 -0.26 26.19
CA PRO A 165 -2.47 0.54 27.17
C PRO A 165 -0.98 0.15 27.18
N ALA A 166 -0.10 1.15 27.21
CA ALA A 166 1.32 0.89 27.31
C ALA A 166 1.65 0.50 28.76
N ASP A 167 2.17 -0.70 28.96
CA ASP A 167 2.82 -1.05 30.22
C ASP A 167 4.15 -0.30 30.31
N ALA A 168 4.56 0.07 31.52
CA ALA A 168 5.88 0.64 31.75
C ALA A 168 6.94 -0.49 31.64
N VAL A 169 7.28 -0.84 30.41
CA VAL A 169 8.36 -1.78 30.10
C VAL A 169 9.57 -0.99 29.64
N ASP A 170 10.67 -1.10 30.38
CA ASP A 170 11.92 -0.48 29.98
C ASP A 170 12.45 -1.15 28.70
N GLY A 171 12.79 -0.35 27.69
CA GLY A 171 13.42 -0.84 26.47
C GLY A 171 14.86 -1.34 26.69
N GLU A 172 15.31 -2.25 25.83
CA GLU A 172 16.70 -2.72 25.82
C GLU A 172 17.66 -1.61 25.33
N SER A 173 18.79 -1.44 26.01
CA SER A 173 19.82 -0.44 25.65
C SER A 173 20.95 -1.06 24.82
N LEU A 174 21.42 -0.34 23.79
CA LEU A 174 22.51 -0.77 22.89
C LEU A 174 23.79 0.05 23.11
N THR A 175 24.35 -0.05 24.31
CA THR A 175 25.49 0.80 24.76
C THR A 175 26.85 0.30 24.27
N VAL A 176 27.03 -1.01 24.12
CA VAL A 176 28.24 -1.62 23.54
C VAL A 176 28.10 -1.59 22.02
N TRP A 177 28.90 -0.77 21.35
CA TRP A 177 28.75 -0.54 19.92
C TRP A 177 30.09 -0.26 19.18
N PRO A 178 30.35 -0.92 18.02
CA PRO A 178 29.56 -2.01 17.46
C PRO A 178 29.55 -3.23 18.42
N PRO A 179 28.55 -4.12 18.30
CA PRO A 179 28.47 -5.29 19.17
C PRO A 179 29.74 -6.14 19.11
N ALA A 180 30.12 -6.72 20.25
CA ALA A 180 31.33 -7.55 20.33
C ALA A 180 31.18 -8.80 19.45
N GLY A 181 32.19 -9.09 18.64
CA GLY A 181 32.17 -10.23 17.70
C GLY A 181 31.48 -9.94 16.36
N ALA A 182 30.70 -8.87 16.25
CA ALA A 182 29.99 -8.56 15.01
C ALA A 182 30.94 -8.13 13.89
N ARG A 183 30.76 -8.69 12.69
CA ARG A 183 31.56 -8.40 11.50
C ARG A 183 30.87 -7.34 10.66
N GLU A 184 31.57 -6.24 10.40
CA GLU A 184 31.06 -5.16 9.53
C GLU A 184 30.94 -5.64 8.08
N VAL A 185 29.82 -5.31 7.45
CA VAL A 185 29.50 -5.64 6.05
C VAL A 185 29.66 -4.39 5.19
N SER A 186 30.28 -4.55 4.02
CA SER A 186 30.38 -3.43 3.07
C SER A 186 29.02 -3.14 2.44
N LEU A 187 28.62 -1.88 2.50
CA LEU A 187 27.40 -1.35 1.87
C LEU A 187 27.66 -0.81 0.46
N ASP A 188 28.88 -1.00 -0.09
CA ASP A 188 29.24 -0.48 -1.40
C ASP A 188 28.32 -1.06 -2.48
N GLY A 189 27.71 -0.17 -3.27
CA GLY A 189 26.81 -0.56 -4.34
C GLY A 189 25.46 -1.13 -3.87
N ALA A 190 25.13 -1.07 -2.57
CA ALA A 190 23.92 -1.70 -2.02
C ALA A 190 22.65 -1.09 -2.63
N TYR A 191 22.53 0.23 -2.66
CA TYR A 191 21.35 0.90 -3.20
C TYR A 191 21.22 0.72 -4.73
N GLU A 192 22.32 0.60 -5.46
CA GLU A 192 22.31 0.28 -6.89
C GLU A 192 21.85 -1.17 -7.16
N ARG A 193 22.13 -2.10 -6.24
CA ARG A 193 21.58 -3.47 -6.30
C ARG A 193 20.09 -3.47 -5.99
N LEU A 194 19.68 -2.76 -4.94
CA LEU A 194 18.28 -2.62 -4.53
C LEU A 194 17.42 -1.99 -5.62
N ASP A 195 17.93 -0.96 -6.30
CA ASP A 195 17.25 -0.31 -7.44
C ASP A 195 16.94 -1.31 -8.57
N LYS A 196 17.89 -2.18 -8.91
CA LYS A 196 17.69 -3.25 -9.91
C LYS A 196 16.64 -4.30 -9.50
N LEU A 197 16.43 -4.48 -8.20
CA LEU A 197 15.39 -5.35 -7.65
C LEU A 197 14.03 -4.63 -7.54
N GLY A 198 13.98 -3.34 -7.85
CA GLY A 198 12.79 -2.50 -7.83
C GLY A 198 12.66 -1.63 -6.58
N TYR A 199 13.63 -1.61 -5.68
CA TYR A 199 13.65 -0.73 -4.51
C TYR A 199 14.43 0.55 -4.84
N ALA A 200 13.76 1.49 -5.51
CA ALA A 200 14.35 2.73 -6.00
C ALA A 200 14.32 3.83 -4.92
N TYR A 201 14.95 3.55 -3.76
CA TYR A 201 15.02 4.50 -2.66
C TYR A 201 15.78 5.77 -3.05
N GLY A 202 15.19 6.95 -2.85
CA GLY A 202 15.82 8.25 -3.03
C GLY A 202 16.57 8.74 -1.78
N PRO A 203 17.17 9.94 -1.83
CA PRO A 203 18.05 10.45 -0.78
C PRO A 203 17.51 10.37 0.64
N ALA A 204 16.23 10.69 0.87
CA ALA A 204 15.64 10.68 2.23
C ALA A 204 15.56 9.29 2.87
N PHE A 205 15.54 8.22 2.07
CA PHE A 205 15.49 6.83 2.54
C PHE A 205 16.88 6.17 2.55
N ARG A 206 17.94 6.83 2.07
CA ARG A 206 19.31 6.29 2.08
C ARG A 206 20.05 6.55 3.40
N GLY A 207 19.36 6.26 4.50
CA GLY A 207 19.83 6.52 5.87
C GLY A 207 20.81 5.48 6.43
N LEU A 208 20.81 4.25 5.91
CA LEU A 208 21.70 3.17 6.38
C LEU A 208 23.18 3.56 6.14
N LYS A 209 23.96 3.69 7.21
CA LYS A 209 25.37 4.12 7.15
C LYS A 209 26.35 2.99 7.35
N ARG A 210 26.07 2.09 8.30
CA ARG A 210 26.93 0.96 8.64
C ARG A 210 26.05 -0.22 9.05
N ALA A 211 26.51 -1.43 8.75
CA ALA A 211 25.80 -2.64 9.12
C ALA A 211 26.78 -3.75 9.52
N TRP A 212 26.35 -4.62 10.43
CA TRP A 212 27.13 -5.75 10.90
C TRP A 212 26.29 -7.02 10.93
N HIS A 213 26.98 -8.14 10.78
CA HIS A 213 26.45 -9.47 11.01
C HIS A 213 27.07 -10.03 12.31
N GLY A 214 26.23 -10.36 13.27
CA GLY A 214 26.61 -11.01 14.53
C GLY A 214 27.00 -12.47 14.32
N ASP A 215 27.76 -13.02 15.25
CA ASP A 215 28.13 -14.45 15.24
C ASP A 215 26.94 -15.35 15.61
N ASP A 216 25.93 -14.79 16.30
CA ASP A 216 24.67 -15.42 16.69
C ASP A 216 23.59 -15.38 15.60
N GLY A 217 23.87 -14.72 14.47
CA GLY A 217 22.93 -14.52 13.36
C GLY A 217 22.13 -13.23 13.44
N ASP A 218 22.31 -12.43 14.49
CA ASP A 218 21.70 -11.11 14.57
C ASP A 218 22.32 -10.15 13.55
N MET A 219 21.53 -9.17 13.12
CA MET A 219 22.04 -8.09 12.26
C MET A 219 21.94 -6.77 13.00
N PHE A 220 22.88 -5.88 12.70
CA PHE A 220 22.99 -4.59 13.35
C PHE A 220 23.15 -3.49 12.33
N ALA A 221 22.65 -2.29 12.64
CA ALA A 221 22.76 -1.14 11.75
C ALA A 221 22.93 0.17 12.52
N GLU A 222 23.72 1.08 11.96
CA GLU A 222 23.68 2.51 12.27
C GLU A 222 22.97 3.23 11.13
N VAL A 223 21.95 4.00 11.47
CA VAL A 223 21.09 4.70 10.52
C VAL A 223 21.01 6.15 10.93
N VAL A 224 21.21 7.05 9.97
CA VAL A 224 21.12 8.49 10.17
C VAL A 224 20.08 9.03 9.21
N LEU A 225 19.11 9.76 9.72
CA LEU A 225 18.10 10.44 8.94
C LEU A 225 18.78 11.52 8.09
N PRO A 226 18.76 11.42 6.76
CA PRO A 226 19.40 12.41 5.91
C PRO A 226 18.76 13.80 6.06
N ASP A 227 19.59 14.84 6.10
CA ASP A 227 19.11 16.21 6.10
C ASP A 227 18.27 16.49 4.84
N GLY A 228 17.11 17.10 5.03
CA GLY A 228 16.20 17.42 3.94
C GLY A 228 15.17 18.49 4.33
N PRO A 229 14.52 19.12 3.34
CA PRO A 229 13.42 20.02 3.61
C PRO A 229 12.26 19.25 4.28
N ASN A 230 11.69 19.82 5.34
CA ASN A 230 10.57 19.26 6.12
C ASN A 230 10.84 17.89 6.77
N THR A 231 12.10 17.57 7.05
CA THR A 231 12.49 16.30 7.72
C THR A 231 12.16 16.30 9.23
N ASP A 232 11.93 17.46 9.87
CA ASP A 232 11.36 17.68 11.23
C ASP A 232 11.41 16.49 12.22
N ALA A 233 12.58 15.88 12.42
CA ALA A 233 12.70 14.60 13.14
C ALA A 233 12.05 14.64 14.52
N GLY A 234 12.28 15.75 15.25
CA GLY A 234 11.78 15.99 16.60
C GLY A 234 10.25 16.01 16.77
N ARG A 235 9.49 15.97 15.68
CA ARG A 235 8.01 15.97 15.72
C ARG A 235 7.39 14.59 15.46
N TYR A 236 8.20 13.60 15.15
CA TYR A 236 7.80 12.21 15.01
C TYR A 236 8.19 11.41 16.26
N LEU A 237 7.48 10.33 16.56
CA LEU A 237 7.95 9.34 17.54
C LEU A 237 9.26 8.75 17.03
N LEU A 238 9.23 8.26 15.78
CA LEU A 238 10.41 7.94 15.01
C LEU A 238 10.14 8.24 13.55
N HIS A 239 10.97 9.07 12.91
CA HIS A 239 10.72 9.48 11.53
C HIS A 239 10.56 8.26 10.61
N PRO A 240 9.49 8.13 9.81
CA PRO A 240 9.22 6.91 9.04
C PRO A 240 10.35 6.50 8.10
N ALA A 241 11.02 7.47 7.47
CA ALA A 241 12.19 7.20 6.62
C ALA A 241 13.43 6.71 7.40
N LEU A 242 13.56 7.08 8.68
CA LEU A 242 14.65 6.59 9.54
C LEU A 242 14.42 5.12 9.91
N LEU A 243 13.20 4.79 10.33
CA LEU A 243 12.83 3.41 10.62
C LEU A 243 12.89 2.55 9.36
N ASP A 244 12.40 3.04 8.21
CA ASP A 244 12.41 2.29 6.94
C ASP A 244 13.85 2.02 6.47
N ALA A 245 14.72 3.04 6.55
CA ALA A 245 16.14 2.88 6.24
C ALA A 245 16.85 1.86 7.15
N ALA A 246 16.38 1.65 8.39
CA ALA A 246 16.87 0.55 9.22
C ALA A 246 16.46 -0.82 8.65
N LEU A 247 15.23 -0.95 8.15
CA LEU A 247 14.72 -2.19 7.55
C LEU A 247 15.49 -2.58 6.29
N HIS A 248 16.21 -1.65 5.64
CA HIS A 248 17.06 -1.96 4.49
C HIS A 248 18.12 -3.02 4.82
N THR A 249 18.53 -3.13 6.08
CA THR A 249 19.42 -4.20 6.59
C THR A 249 18.89 -5.60 6.26
N LEU A 250 17.56 -5.76 6.21
CA LEU A 250 16.85 -7.01 5.94
C LEU A 250 16.65 -7.29 4.44
N LEU A 251 17.05 -6.38 3.55
CA LEU A 251 16.84 -6.52 2.11
C LEU A 251 17.94 -7.37 1.45
N PRO A 252 17.65 -8.00 0.28
CA PRO A 252 18.59 -8.85 -0.43
C PRO A 252 19.91 -8.16 -0.75
N GLY A 253 21.03 -8.81 -0.42
CA GLY A 253 22.36 -8.31 -0.81
C GLY A 253 22.81 -7.06 -0.06
N VAL A 254 22.17 -6.75 1.09
CA VAL A 254 22.61 -5.71 2.02
C VAL A 254 23.51 -6.33 3.10
N VAL A 255 22.93 -7.09 4.04
CA VAL A 255 23.71 -7.87 5.02
C VAL A 255 23.76 -9.34 4.62
N ASP A 256 22.61 -9.93 4.29
CA ASP A 256 22.48 -11.31 3.82
C ASP A 256 22.32 -11.35 2.29
N PRO A 257 23.27 -11.95 1.54
CA PRO A 257 23.21 -12.02 0.08
C PRO A 257 22.13 -12.95 -0.46
N ASP A 258 21.70 -13.96 0.31
CA ASP A 258 20.78 -15.00 -0.15
C ASP A 258 19.31 -14.71 0.21
N ARG A 259 19.07 -13.60 0.91
CA ARG A 259 17.72 -13.20 1.34
C ARG A 259 16.83 -12.82 0.16
N GLN A 260 15.54 -13.14 0.26
CA GLN A 260 14.55 -12.83 -0.78
C GLN A 260 14.06 -11.38 -0.68
N ALA A 261 13.52 -10.86 -1.79
CA ALA A 261 12.91 -9.53 -1.83
C ALA A 261 11.63 -9.53 -0.99
N LEU A 262 11.67 -8.81 0.13
CA LEU A 262 10.62 -8.78 1.13
C LEU A 262 10.07 -7.36 1.32
N VAL A 263 8.84 -7.28 1.83
CA VAL A 263 8.22 -6.04 2.31
C VAL A 263 7.60 -6.26 3.69
N PRO A 264 7.57 -5.23 4.55
CA PRO A 264 6.82 -5.26 5.81
C PRO A 264 5.34 -5.60 5.56
N PHE A 265 4.77 -6.47 6.37
CA PHE A 265 3.36 -6.85 6.27
C PHE A 265 2.62 -6.76 7.61
N GLY A 266 3.21 -7.27 8.69
CA GLY A 266 2.58 -7.34 10.01
C GLY A 266 3.54 -6.90 11.10
N TRP A 267 3.04 -6.19 12.08
CA TRP A 267 3.78 -5.67 13.23
C TRP A 267 3.12 -6.15 14.49
N GLU A 268 3.91 -6.54 15.49
CA GLU A 268 3.43 -6.99 16.80
C GLU A 268 4.28 -6.35 17.89
N GLY A 269 3.61 -5.90 18.95
CA GLY A 269 4.26 -5.36 20.15
C GLY A 269 5.16 -4.16 19.88
N VAL A 270 4.68 -3.14 19.16
CA VAL A 270 5.45 -1.90 18.94
C VAL A 270 5.24 -0.94 20.10
N THR A 271 6.36 -0.52 20.70
CA THR A 271 6.40 0.48 21.78
C THR A 271 7.49 1.51 21.47
N PHE A 272 7.16 2.80 21.57
CA PHE A 272 8.12 3.90 21.50
C PHE A 272 8.47 4.37 22.91
N HIS A 273 9.77 4.47 23.20
CA HIS A 273 10.32 4.83 24.51
C HIS A 273 10.80 6.28 24.56
N ALA A 274 11.17 6.82 23.40
CA ALA A 274 11.63 8.18 23.22
C ALA A 274 11.14 8.73 21.88
N VAL A 275 11.18 10.06 21.73
CA VAL A 275 10.72 10.77 20.54
C VAL A 275 11.85 11.52 19.86
N GLY A 276 11.78 11.68 18.54
CA GLY A 276 12.59 12.65 17.84
C GLY A 276 14.03 12.27 17.55
N ALA A 277 14.39 10.98 17.62
CA ALA A 277 15.72 10.52 17.23
C ALA A 277 15.97 10.77 15.73
N ASP A 278 17.13 11.32 15.39
CA ASP A 278 17.62 11.48 14.01
C ASP A 278 18.69 10.44 13.64
N THR A 279 19.26 9.78 14.64
CA THR A 279 20.33 8.80 14.52
C THR A 279 20.02 7.63 15.44
N VAL A 280 19.99 6.42 14.88
CA VAL A 280 19.66 5.21 15.63
C VAL A 280 20.66 4.09 15.39
N ARG A 281 20.86 3.29 16.44
CA ARG A 281 21.45 1.96 16.43
C ARG A 281 20.31 0.95 16.46
N VAL A 282 20.39 -0.07 15.61
CA VAL A 282 19.33 -1.06 15.49
C VAL A 282 19.91 -2.45 15.59
N ARG A 283 19.24 -3.32 16.35
CA ARG A 283 19.48 -4.77 16.41
C ARG A 283 18.27 -5.49 15.84
N PHE A 284 18.53 -6.47 14.99
CA PHE A 284 17.55 -7.37 14.40
C PHE A 284 17.82 -8.79 14.89
N SER A 285 16.87 -9.36 15.62
CA SER A 285 16.91 -10.76 16.07
C SER A 285 16.00 -11.61 15.20
N LEU A 286 16.57 -12.52 14.42
CA LEU A 286 15.81 -13.35 13.49
C LEU A 286 15.24 -14.57 14.22
N ASP A 287 13.91 -14.66 14.30
CA ASP A 287 13.23 -15.86 14.79
C ASP A 287 13.05 -16.88 13.66
N THR A 288 12.68 -16.39 12.47
CA THR A 288 12.55 -17.15 11.23
C THR A 288 13.02 -16.30 10.04
N PRO A 289 13.15 -16.85 8.83
CA PRO A 289 13.49 -16.04 7.65
C PRO A 289 12.54 -14.87 7.37
N ASP A 290 11.28 -14.99 7.81
CA ASP A 290 10.20 -14.03 7.54
C ASP A 290 9.71 -13.29 8.80
N THR A 291 10.31 -13.53 9.97
CA THR A 291 9.92 -12.91 11.25
C THR A 291 11.14 -12.41 12.02
N VAL A 292 11.12 -11.14 12.41
CA VAL A 292 12.26 -10.47 13.04
C VAL A 292 11.83 -9.57 14.19
N GLY A 293 12.48 -9.70 15.35
CA GLY A 293 12.41 -8.73 16.44
C GLY A 293 13.36 -7.55 16.19
N ILE A 294 12.97 -6.34 16.61
CA ILE A 294 13.74 -5.12 16.37
C ILE A 294 13.87 -4.31 17.66
N THR A 295 15.11 -4.07 18.06
CA THR A 295 15.45 -3.12 19.14
C THR A 295 16.11 -1.90 18.52
N VAL A 296 15.53 -0.71 18.77
CA VAL A 296 16.02 0.58 18.29
C VAL A 296 16.49 1.40 19.49
N ALA A 297 17.73 1.87 19.43
CA ALA A 297 18.33 2.77 20.39
C ALA A 297 18.88 4.01 19.70
N ASP A 298 19.10 5.10 20.44
CA ASP A 298 19.70 6.32 19.92
C ASP A 298 21.22 6.17 19.69
N ALA A 299 21.87 7.29 19.31
CA ALA A 299 23.30 7.33 19.05
C ALA A 299 24.20 6.99 20.26
N VAL A 300 23.68 7.07 21.50
CA VAL A 300 24.41 6.69 22.73
C VAL A 300 23.99 5.33 23.28
N GLY A 301 22.96 4.71 22.70
CA GLY A 301 22.44 3.40 23.06
C GLY A 301 21.26 3.43 24.03
N ALA A 302 20.64 4.59 24.27
CA ALA A 302 19.41 4.67 25.05
C ALA A 302 18.21 4.17 24.23
N PRO A 303 17.22 3.48 24.84
CA PRO A 303 16.11 2.89 24.11
C PRO A 303 15.24 3.94 23.42
N VAL A 304 14.87 3.68 22.16
CA VAL A 304 14.00 4.54 21.34
C VAL A 304 12.71 3.81 20.96
N ALA A 305 12.81 2.57 20.49
CA ALA A 305 11.64 1.76 20.16
C ALA A 305 11.94 0.26 20.30
N THR A 306 10.90 -0.51 20.59
CA THR A 306 10.92 -1.97 20.55
C THR A 306 9.80 -2.44 19.63
N ILE A 307 10.12 -3.38 18.73
CA ILE A 307 9.17 -4.14 17.92
C ILE A 307 9.40 -5.60 18.27
N GLU A 308 8.46 -6.23 18.96
CA GLU A 308 8.58 -7.63 19.37
C GLU A 308 8.66 -8.55 18.15
N SER A 309 7.87 -8.29 17.12
CA SER A 309 7.89 -9.06 15.89
C SER A 309 7.44 -8.24 14.68
N LEU A 310 8.23 -8.31 13.60
CA LEU A 310 7.90 -7.84 12.27
C LEU A 310 7.81 -9.04 11.34
N SER A 311 6.61 -9.27 10.80
CA SER A 311 6.35 -10.25 9.75
C SER A 311 6.57 -9.63 8.37
N LEU A 312 7.39 -10.30 7.56
CA LEU A 312 7.77 -9.94 6.21
C LEU A 312 7.04 -10.82 5.19
N ARG A 313 6.83 -10.32 3.98
CA ARG A 313 6.28 -11.10 2.87
C ARG A 313 7.04 -10.87 1.58
N PRO A 314 7.10 -11.87 0.68
CA PRO A 314 7.67 -11.69 -0.65
C PRO A 314 6.99 -10.55 -1.40
N LEU A 315 7.80 -9.73 -2.05
CA LEU A 315 7.35 -8.62 -2.87
C LEU A 315 6.52 -9.13 -4.06
N SER A 316 5.20 -8.86 -4.05
CA SER A 316 4.29 -9.22 -5.15
C SER A 316 4.14 -8.09 -6.16
N LYS A 317 4.68 -8.30 -7.37
CA LYS A 317 4.54 -7.35 -8.49
C LYS A 317 3.09 -7.15 -8.90
N ASP A 318 2.28 -8.22 -8.89
CA ASP A 318 0.88 -8.16 -9.33
C ASP A 318 -0.01 -7.40 -8.36
N ALA A 319 0.22 -7.57 -7.05
CA ALA A 319 -0.49 -6.81 -6.02
C ALA A 319 -0.24 -5.31 -6.16
N LEU A 320 1.02 -4.91 -6.43
CA LEU A 320 1.35 -3.50 -6.60
C LEU A 320 0.84 -2.92 -7.92
N ARG A 321 0.89 -3.69 -9.01
CA ARG A 321 0.28 -3.29 -10.30
C ARG A 321 -1.22 -3.06 -10.16
N THR A 322 -1.89 -3.87 -9.36
CA THR A 322 -3.32 -3.71 -9.09
C THR A 322 -3.60 -2.43 -8.30
N ALA A 323 -2.82 -2.16 -7.25
CA ALA A 323 -2.96 -0.95 -6.43
C ALA A 323 -2.62 0.36 -7.18
N THR A 324 -1.63 0.30 -8.07
CA THR A 324 -1.30 1.44 -8.94
C THR A 324 -2.37 1.65 -10.01
N ALA A 325 -2.90 0.59 -10.61
CA ALA A 325 -3.98 0.68 -11.60
C ALA A 325 -5.28 1.25 -11.00
N THR A 326 -5.63 0.91 -9.76
CA THR A 326 -6.79 1.48 -9.06
C THR A 326 -6.58 2.96 -8.70
N ALA A 327 -5.36 3.36 -8.37
CA ALA A 327 -5.00 4.77 -8.14
C ALA A 327 -5.00 5.61 -9.43
N THR A 328 -4.77 4.98 -10.58
CA THR A 328 -4.79 5.60 -11.92
C THR A 328 -6.05 5.25 -12.71
N THR A 329 -7.23 5.23 -12.07
CA THR A 329 -8.53 4.86 -12.69
C THR A 329 -9.04 5.83 -13.78
N ASP A 330 -8.13 6.45 -14.54
CA ASP A 330 -8.34 7.27 -15.74
C ASP A 330 -7.57 6.70 -16.95
N GLY A 331 -7.53 5.37 -17.10
CA GLY A 331 -6.94 4.69 -18.26
C GLY A 331 -7.99 3.93 -19.08
N LEU A 332 -7.89 3.98 -20.42
CA LEU A 332 -8.61 3.08 -21.30
C LEU A 332 -8.06 1.66 -21.13
N TYR A 333 -8.94 0.69 -20.84
CA TYR A 333 -8.59 -0.72 -20.82
C TYR A 333 -8.37 -1.21 -22.26
N THR A 334 -7.30 -1.97 -22.49
CA THR A 334 -7.07 -2.68 -23.76
C THR A 334 -7.16 -4.18 -23.55
N VAL A 335 -7.80 -4.89 -24.47
CA VAL A 335 -7.85 -6.34 -24.48
C VAL A 335 -6.48 -6.89 -24.87
N HIS A 336 -5.86 -7.67 -24.00
CA HIS A 336 -4.61 -8.37 -24.30
C HIS A 336 -4.86 -9.88 -24.43
N TRP A 337 -4.76 -10.39 -25.65
CA TRP A 337 -4.93 -11.81 -25.94
C TRP A 337 -3.72 -12.62 -25.49
N LYS A 338 -3.93 -13.70 -24.75
CA LYS A 338 -2.88 -14.67 -24.40
C LYS A 338 -2.86 -15.78 -25.47
N PRO A 339 -1.75 -16.00 -26.18
CA PRO A 339 -1.63 -17.11 -27.12
C PRO A 339 -1.77 -18.44 -26.36
N ILE A 340 -2.70 -19.30 -26.78
CA ILE A 340 -2.75 -20.69 -26.33
C ILE A 340 -1.90 -21.50 -27.31
N PRO A 341 -0.84 -22.19 -26.85
CA PRO A 341 0.00 -23.01 -27.73
C PRO A 341 -0.86 -24.08 -28.41
N THR A 342 -0.81 -24.15 -29.74
CA THR A 342 -1.43 -25.25 -30.48
C THR A 342 -0.69 -26.54 -30.13
N PRO A 343 -1.36 -27.58 -29.59
CA PRO A 343 -0.70 -28.84 -29.35
C PRO A 343 -0.12 -29.36 -30.65
N THR A 344 1.18 -29.65 -30.68
CA THR A 344 1.77 -30.40 -31.81
C THR A 344 1.24 -31.82 -31.70
N PRO A 345 0.53 -32.37 -32.71
CA PRO A 345 0.03 -33.72 -32.63
C PRO A 345 1.22 -34.68 -32.51
N ALA A 346 1.37 -35.29 -31.33
CA ALA A 346 2.32 -36.37 -31.15
C ALA A 346 1.83 -37.57 -31.97
N PRO A 347 2.70 -38.29 -32.70
CA PRO A 347 2.30 -39.39 -33.58
C PRO A 347 1.51 -40.51 -32.88
N ASP A 348 1.63 -40.61 -31.55
CA ASP A 348 1.04 -41.68 -30.73
C ASP A 348 0.16 -41.17 -29.57
N ALA A 349 -0.27 -39.90 -29.60
CA ALA A 349 -1.27 -39.44 -28.63
C ALA A 349 -2.67 -39.88 -29.09
N HIS A 350 -3.17 -40.96 -28.50
CA HIS A 350 -4.61 -41.18 -28.46
C HIS A 350 -5.26 -39.92 -27.87
N ALA A 351 -5.91 -39.12 -28.72
CA ALA A 351 -6.80 -38.03 -28.33
C ALA A 351 -8.00 -38.65 -27.58
N GLY A 352 -7.81 -38.88 -26.28
CA GLY A 352 -8.69 -39.73 -25.46
C GLY A 352 -9.52 -38.98 -24.43
N GLY A 353 -9.68 -37.67 -24.55
CA GLY A 353 -10.76 -36.93 -23.88
C GLY A 353 -11.91 -36.79 -24.86
N ALA A 354 -13.09 -37.33 -24.55
CA ALA A 354 -14.27 -37.04 -25.34
C ALA A 354 -14.46 -35.52 -25.39
N SER A 355 -14.71 -34.97 -26.58
CA SER A 355 -14.96 -33.54 -26.75
C SER A 355 -16.31 -33.37 -27.42
N GLU A 356 -17.14 -32.49 -26.85
CA GLU A 356 -18.45 -32.15 -27.39
C GLU A 356 -18.38 -30.71 -27.90
N VAL A 357 -18.95 -30.45 -29.07
CA VAL A 357 -18.96 -29.12 -29.68
C VAL A 357 -20.37 -28.57 -29.62
N LEU A 358 -20.51 -27.40 -29.02
CA LEU A 358 -21.74 -26.60 -29.04
C LEU A 358 -21.50 -25.38 -29.94
N ASP A 359 -21.98 -25.47 -31.16
CA ASP A 359 -21.91 -24.38 -32.13
C ASP A 359 -23.11 -23.43 -31.95
N ILE A 360 -22.83 -22.15 -31.71
CA ILE A 360 -23.84 -21.14 -31.43
C ILE A 360 -24.30 -20.51 -32.75
N VAL A 361 -25.49 -20.95 -33.18
CA VAL A 361 -26.16 -20.41 -34.37
C VAL A 361 -27.26 -19.45 -33.93
N SER A 362 -27.01 -18.16 -34.11
CA SER A 362 -27.95 -17.10 -33.73
C SER A 362 -29.09 -16.91 -34.72
N GLY A 363 -28.81 -16.81 -36.02
CA GLY A 363 -29.83 -16.49 -37.03
C GLY A 363 -30.61 -15.22 -36.67
N ASP A 364 -31.93 -15.22 -36.85
CA ASP A 364 -32.81 -14.09 -36.50
C ASP A 364 -33.24 -14.05 -35.02
N ARG A 365 -32.62 -14.87 -34.16
CA ARG A 365 -33.03 -15.02 -32.74
C ARG A 365 -32.54 -13.85 -31.91
N THR A 366 -33.28 -13.54 -30.85
CA THR A 366 -32.89 -12.48 -29.92
C THR A 366 -31.74 -12.95 -29.01
N PRO A 367 -30.89 -12.04 -28.49
CA PRO A 367 -29.84 -12.39 -27.54
C PRO A 367 -30.37 -13.19 -26.35
N ARG A 368 -31.55 -12.84 -25.83
CA ARG A 368 -32.18 -13.55 -24.71
C ARG A 368 -32.48 -15.01 -25.03
N GLU A 369 -32.97 -15.31 -26.24
CA GLU A 369 -33.27 -16.69 -26.64
C GLU A 369 -32.01 -17.51 -26.80
N VAL A 370 -31.00 -16.97 -27.49
CA VAL A 370 -29.72 -17.67 -27.69
C VAL A 370 -29.00 -17.92 -26.36
N THR A 371 -28.94 -16.92 -25.47
CA THR A 371 -28.33 -17.08 -24.14
C THR A 371 -29.10 -18.08 -23.26
N ARG A 372 -30.44 -18.05 -23.25
CA ARG A 372 -31.25 -19.00 -22.46
C ARG A 372 -31.01 -20.43 -22.92
N ASP A 373 -31.03 -20.66 -24.23
CA ASP A 373 -30.91 -22.01 -24.77
C ASP A 373 -29.46 -22.52 -24.59
N THR A 374 -28.46 -21.63 -24.68
CA THR A 374 -27.07 -21.96 -24.36
C THR A 374 -26.88 -22.30 -22.88
N LEU A 375 -27.47 -21.53 -21.98
CA LEU A 375 -27.45 -21.82 -20.54
C LEU A 375 -28.02 -23.21 -20.25
N HIS A 376 -29.15 -23.54 -20.88
CA HIS A 376 -29.77 -24.86 -20.73
C HIS A 376 -28.83 -25.98 -21.22
N ALA A 377 -28.19 -25.81 -22.38
CA ALA A 377 -27.26 -26.80 -22.92
C ALA A 377 -26.02 -26.99 -22.02
N VAL A 378 -25.45 -25.90 -21.49
CA VAL A 378 -24.31 -25.96 -20.57
C VAL A 378 -24.69 -26.63 -19.25
N GLN A 379 -25.86 -26.28 -18.69
CA GLN A 379 -26.36 -26.93 -17.47
C GLN A 379 -26.57 -28.42 -17.68
N GLN A 380 -27.20 -28.81 -18.78
CA GLN A 380 -27.41 -30.21 -19.14
C GLN A 380 -26.08 -30.97 -19.27
N PHE A 381 -25.10 -30.38 -19.96
CA PHE A 381 -23.74 -30.93 -20.06
C PHE A 381 -23.07 -31.13 -18.70
N LEU A 382 -23.17 -30.13 -17.81
CA LEU A 382 -22.53 -30.18 -16.49
C LEU A 382 -23.19 -31.19 -15.54
N THR A 383 -24.50 -31.43 -15.70
CA THR A 383 -25.26 -32.39 -14.87
C THR A 383 -25.25 -33.83 -15.38
N ASP A 384 -24.71 -34.08 -16.58
CA ASP A 384 -24.65 -35.43 -17.16
C ASP A 384 -23.42 -36.18 -16.64
N ASP A 385 -23.65 -37.18 -15.78
CA ASP A 385 -22.60 -38.00 -15.19
C ASP A 385 -21.74 -38.77 -16.21
N THR A 386 -22.28 -39.01 -17.42
CA THR A 386 -21.51 -39.67 -18.49
C THR A 386 -20.46 -38.74 -19.11
N LYS A 387 -20.57 -37.43 -18.89
CA LYS A 387 -19.73 -36.38 -19.48
C LYS A 387 -18.67 -35.82 -18.53
N GLN A 388 -18.49 -36.40 -17.34
CA GLN A 388 -17.56 -35.90 -16.31
C GLN A 388 -16.11 -35.74 -16.83
N ASN A 389 -15.66 -36.61 -17.75
CA ASN A 389 -14.35 -36.54 -18.39
C ASN A 389 -14.40 -35.99 -19.84
N THR A 390 -15.48 -35.30 -20.20
CA THR A 390 -15.65 -34.65 -21.51
C THR A 390 -15.35 -33.17 -21.39
N THR A 391 -14.78 -32.58 -22.45
CA THR A 391 -14.61 -31.11 -22.57
C THR A 391 -15.66 -30.55 -23.54
N LEU A 392 -16.38 -29.51 -23.15
CA LEU A 392 -17.32 -28.79 -24.01
C LEU A 392 -16.59 -27.63 -24.69
N LEU A 393 -16.50 -27.67 -26.02
CA LEU A 393 -16.07 -26.55 -26.85
C LEU A 393 -17.29 -25.78 -27.32
N VAL A 394 -17.45 -24.55 -26.85
CA VAL A 394 -18.49 -23.63 -27.32
C VAL A 394 -17.89 -22.74 -28.41
N ILE A 395 -18.49 -22.76 -29.59
CA ILE A 395 -18.04 -22.00 -30.75
C ILE A 395 -19.03 -20.87 -31.03
N THR A 396 -18.53 -19.65 -31.14
CA THR A 396 -19.28 -18.49 -31.63
C THR A 396 -18.64 -17.98 -32.93
N HIS A 397 -19.40 -17.20 -33.73
CA HIS A 397 -18.92 -16.66 -35.00
C HIS A 397 -19.11 -15.15 -35.05
N GLY A 398 -18.02 -14.39 -35.17
CA GLY A 398 -18.06 -12.92 -35.20
C GLY A 398 -18.76 -12.31 -33.99
N ALA A 399 -18.67 -12.97 -32.83
CA ALA A 399 -19.26 -12.53 -31.57
C ALA A 399 -18.32 -11.62 -30.78
N ILE A 400 -17.03 -11.63 -31.12
CA ILE A 400 -16.00 -10.80 -30.47
C ILE A 400 -15.33 -9.94 -31.54
N ALA A 401 -15.24 -8.64 -31.29
CA ALA A 401 -14.43 -7.76 -32.11
C ALA A 401 -12.93 -7.90 -31.76
N VAL A 402 -12.11 -8.24 -32.74
CA VAL A 402 -10.65 -8.26 -32.70
C VAL A 402 -10.10 -7.05 -33.47
N GLY A 403 -9.66 -6.02 -32.74
CA GLY A 403 -9.11 -4.80 -33.35
C GLY A 403 -10.20 -3.81 -33.77
N ASN A 404 -10.23 -3.42 -35.04
CA ASN A 404 -11.18 -2.42 -35.58
C ASN A 404 -12.36 -3.05 -36.35
N GLU A 405 -12.67 -4.32 -36.08
CA GLU A 405 -13.80 -5.00 -36.72
C GLU A 405 -15.10 -4.83 -35.92
N ASP A 406 -16.22 -4.85 -36.63
CA ASP A 406 -17.55 -4.81 -36.02
C ASP A 406 -17.97 -6.22 -35.57
N ILE A 407 -18.73 -6.29 -34.47
CA ILE A 407 -19.39 -7.53 -34.06
C ILE A 407 -20.51 -7.82 -35.05
N THR A 408 -20.42 -8.95 -35.76
CA THR A 408 -21.41 -9.36 -36.76
C THR A 408 -22.53 -10.22 -36.19
N ASP A 409 -22.33 -10.81 -35.00
CA ASP A 409 -23.33 -11.63 -34.30
C ASP A 409 -23.57 -11.14 -32.85
N LEU A 410 -24.48 -10.18 -32.70
CA LEU A 410 -24.84 -9.60 -31.39
C LEU A 410 -25.49 -10.61 -30.43
N PRO A 411 -26.40 -11.51 -30.86
CA PRO A 411 -26.91 -12.57 -29.99
C PRO A 411 -25.81 -13.52 -29.48
N ALA A 412 -24.84 -13.91 -30.30
CA ALA A 412 -23.72 -14.74 -29.88
C ALA A 412 -22.76 -13.97 -28.94
N ALA A 413 -22.60 -12.65 -29.11
CA ALA A 413 -21.81 -11.83 -28.18
C ALA A 413 -22.34 -11.88 -26.73
N ALA A 414 -23.66 -11.97 -26.55
CA ALA A 414 -24.27 -12.16 -25.24
C ALA A 414 -23.95 -13.52 -24.62
N VAL A 415 -23.80 -14.57 -25.44
CA VAL A 415 -23.38 -15.91 -25.01
C VAL A 415 -21.94 -15.91 -24.51
N THR A 416 -21.05 -15.15 -25.13
CA THR A 416 -19.64 -15.06 -24.75
C THR A 416 -19.46 -14.71 -23.26
N GLY A 417 -20.26 -13.77 -22.74
CA GLY A 417 -20.24 -13.39 -21.33
C GLY A 417 -20.66 -14.52 -20.38
N LEU A 418 -21.73 -15.25 -20.73
CA LEU A 418 -22.21 -16.42 -19.98
C LEU A 418 -21.15 -17.51 -19.91
N ILE A 419 -20.53 -17.86 -21.04
CA ILE A 419 -19.58 -18.98 -21.12
C ILE A 419 -18.29 -18.66 -20.37
N ARG A 420 -17.80 -17.41 -20.39
CA ARG A 420 -16.61 -17.03 -19.60
C ARG A 420 -16.81 -17.25 -18.11
N THR A 421 -18.00 -16.96 -17.59
CA THR A 421 -18.36 -17.25 -16.20
C THR A 421 -18.38 -18.76 -15.95
N ALA A 422 -19.06 -19.53 -16.80
CA ALA A 422 -19.13 -20.99 -16.66
C ALA A 422 -17.75 -21.67 -16.73
N GLN A 423 -16.85 -21.17 -17.59
CA GLN A 423 -15.47 -21.64 -17.72
C GLN A 423 -14.62 -21.33 -16.48
N THR A 424 -14.87 -20.20 -15.81
CA THR A 424 -14.21 -19.84 -14.55
C THR A 424 -14.66 -20.76 -13.41
N GLU A 425 -15.94 -21.10 -13.37
CA GLU A 425 -16.50 -22.02 -12.37
C GLU A 425 -16.14 -23.49 -12.62
N ASN A 426 -15.82 -23.87 -13.87
CA ASN A 426 -15.49 -25.24 -14.26
C ASN A 426 -14.15 -25.33 -15.03
N PRO A 427 -13.00 -25.09 -14.36
CA PRO A 427 -11.71 -25.03 -15.03
C PRO A 427 -11.39 -26.31 -15.84
N GLY A 428 -10.99 -26.13 -17.10
CA GLY A 428 -10.58 -27.22 -17.99
C GLY A 428 -11.72 -28.04 -18.59
N ARG A 429 -12.99 -27.78 -18.23
CA ARG A 429 -14.15 -28.51 -18.77
C ARG A 429 -14.92 -27.78 -19.87
N ILE A 430 -14.80 -26.45 -19.92
CA ILE A 430 -15.46 -25.62 -20.92
C ILE A 430 -14.40 -24.75 -21.59
N ILE A 431 -14.42 -24.73 -22.92
CA ILE A 431 -13.55 -23.91 -23.75
C ILE A 431 -14.43 -23.07 -24.66
N LEU A 432 -14.17 -21.77 -24.72
CA LEU A 432 -14.83 -20.84 -25.64
C LEU A 432 -13.87 -20.49 -26.79
N ALA A 433 -14.35 -20.63 -28.02
CA ALA A 433 -13.68 -20.17 -29.22
C ALA A 433 -14.61 -19.28 -30.03
N ASP A 434 -14.10 -18.16 -30.52
CA ASP A 434 -14.80 -17.33 -31.50
C ASP A 434 -14.04 -17.43 -32.83
N THR A 435 -14.77 -17.70 -33.91
CA THR A 435 -14.22 -17.79 -35.26
C THR A 435 -14.67 -16.59 -36.10
N PRO A 436 -13.81 -16.09 -37.01
CA PRO A 436 -14.27 -15.15 -38.03
C PRO A 436 -15.32 -15.83 -38.92
N THR A 437 -16.23 -15.01 -39.45
CA THR A 437 -17.36 -15.45 -40.28
C THR A 437 -16.95 -16.14 -41.58
#